data_AF-T0RY62-F1
#
_entry.id   AF-T0RY62-F1
#
_cell.length_a   1.000
_cell.length_b   1.000
_cell.length_c   1.000
_cell.angle_alpha   90.00
_cell.angle_beta   90.00
_cell.angle_gamma   90.00
#
_symmetry.space_group_name_H-M   'P 1'
#
loop_
_entity.id
_entity.type
_entity.pdbx_description
1 polymer ?
#
loop_
_entity_poly.entity_id
_entity_poly.type
_entity_poly.pdbx_seq_one_letter_code
_entity_poly.pdbx_strand_id
1 'polypeptide(L)'
;MKMKKISIALLSGLMLFGSCTKKVDMSEKVLNLAVGSEIKGMDPIYANDRYSSNEIARIYERLLEYHYLKRPYTLVPNLAESLPVVSEDGMTYTFKIKKGVLFQDDPAFEGGKGRELTAEDFVYSIKRLADPKLQGLGWWLLDGKIKGLNEWRDKNAEKDVVDYSEAIEGLKAVDKHTLVFQLNKPFPQFLYSLAMPFTFVVAKEAVEKYGKEFLNHPVGTGPFMLKGKVFKQTSKRLEYVKNPTFRKKVFPSEASEEFKPMLADQEKIFL
;
A
#
# COMPACT_ATOMS: atom_id res chain seq x y z
N MET A 1 52.36 -74.54 12.72
CA MET A 1 50.99 -74.24 12.27
C MET A 1 50.72 -72.76 12.53
N LYS A 2 50.49 -71.99 11.45
CA LYS A 2 50.23 -70.53 11.46
C LYS A 2 48.81 -70.24 11.96
N MET A 3 48.61 -69.11 12.64
CA MET A 3 47.54 -68.09 12.44
C MET A 3 47.50 -67.16 13.66
N LYS A 4 48.12 -65.97 13.57
CA LYS A 4 47.54 -64.65 13.23
C LYS A 4 46.74 -64.03 14.38
N LYS A 5 47.39 -63.09 15.08
CA LYS A 5 46.80 -62.07 15.95
C LYS A 5 46.41 -60.83 15.11
N ILE A 6 45.54 -59.97 15.68
CA ILE A 6 45.34 -58.52 15.38
C ILE A 6 44.45 -58.28 14.12
N SER A 7 43.39 -57.45 14.07
CA SER A 7 42.86 -56.35 14.90
C SER A 7 41.36 -56.19 14.60
N ILE A 8 40.54 -55.88 15.60
CA ILE A 8 39.18 -55.33 15.41
C ILE A 8 39.36 -53.80 15.30
N ALA A 9 39.19 -53.26 14.10
CA ALA A 9 39.14 -51.82 13.89
C ALA A 9 37.75 -51.30 14.27
N LEU A 10 37.64 -50.66 15.44
CA LEU A 10 36.52 -49.76 15.75
C LEU A 10 36.63 -48.53 14.84
N LEU A 11 35.83 -48.49 13.77
CA LEU A 11 35.67 -47.29 12.96
C LEU A 11 34.57 -46.41 13.59
N SER A 12 34.86 -45.83 14.75
CA SER A 12 34.10 -44.72 15.32
C SER A 12 34.45 -43.43 14.55
N GLY A 13 33.92 -43.34 13.33
CA GLY A 13 34.02 -42.16 12.48
C GLY A 13 33.09 -41.06 12.97
N LEU A 14 33.69 -40.11 13.67
CA LEU A 14 33.15 -38.84 14.15
C LEU A 14 32.17 -38.20 13.14
N MET A 15 30.85 -38.33 13.40
CA MET A 15 29.85 -37.44 12.77
C MET A 15 30.09 -36.04 13.32
N LEU A 16 30.88 -35.26 12.59
CA LEU A 16 30.92 -33.82 12.75
C LEU A 16 29.53 -33.29 12.46
N PHE A 17 28.76 -33.04 13.52
CA PHE A 17 27.64 -32.11 13.49
C PHE A 17 28.20 -30.73 13.16
N GLY A 18 28.50 -30.51 11.88
CA GLY A 18 28.65 -29.18 11.31
C GLY A 18 27.29 -28.52 11.36
N SER A 19 26.93 -28.04 12.55
CA SER A 19 25.84 -27.09 12.71
C SER A 19 26.20 -25.90 11.83
N CYS A 20 25.50 -25.77 10.72
CA CYS A 20 25.54 -24.59 9.86
C CYS A 20 24.94 -23.41 10.63
N THR A 21 25.63 -22.94 11.67
CA THR A 21 25.42 -21.61 12.24
C THR A 21 26.00 -20.62 11.25
N LYS A 22 25.25 -20.35 10.19
CA LYS A 22 25.48 -19.15 9.38
C LYS A 22 25.29 -17.99 10.35
N LYS A 23 26.38 -17.33 10.77
CA LYS A 23 26.31 -16.15 11.63
C LYS A 23 25.39 -15.15 10.92
N VAL A 24 24.28 -14.79 11.58
CA VAL A 24 23.38 -13.75 11.06
C VAL A 24 24.15 -12.44 11.14
N ASP A 25 24.47 -11.86 9.99
CA ASP A 25 25.08 -10.55 9.94
C ASP A 25 24.01 -9.50 10.28
N MET A 26 24.07 -9.00 11.52
CA MET A 26 23.15 -7.96 12.01
C MET A 26 23.42 -6.58 11.39
N SER A 27 24.45 -6.43 10.56
CA SER A 27 24.70 -5.21 9.79
C SER A 27 23.88 -5.16 8.49
N GLU A 28 23.40 -6.30 8.00
CA GLU A 28 22.49 -6.36 6.85
C GLU A 28 21.10 -5.87 7.27
N LYS A 29 20.64 -4.78 6.66
CA LYS A 29 19.29 -4.21 6.87
C LYS A 29 18.24 -4.95 6.04
N VAL A 30 18.16 -6.27 6.20
CA VAL A 30 17.25 -7.15 5.45
C VAL A 30 16.25 -7.79 6.41
N LEU A 31 14.96 -7.58 6.14
CA LEU A 31 13.87 -8.20 6.88
C LEU A 31 13.26 -9.34 6.04
N ASN A 32 13.36 -10.57 6.55
CA ASN A 32 12.72 -11.74 5.94
C ASN A 32 11.45 -12.07 6.71
N LEU A 33 10.31 -12.06 6.03
CA LEU A 33 8.99 -12.38 6.60
C LEU A 33 8.37 -13.55 5.85
N ALA A 34 7.79 -14.49 6.61
CA ALA A 34 6.95 -15.53 6.04
C ALA A 34 5.54 -14.98 5.79
N VAL A 35 5.00 -15.21 4.59
CA VAL A 35 3.63 -14.85 4.23
C VAL A 35 2.81 -16.13 4.18
N GLY A 36 1.70 -16.17 4.92
CA GLY A 36 0.89 -17.37 5.11
C GLY A 36 -0.10 -17.70 3.99
N SER A 37 -0.10 -16.95 2.89
CA SER A 37 -1.00 -17.16 1.74
C SER A 37 -0.39 -16.64 0.45
N GLU A 38 -0.91 -17.10 -0.68
CA GLU A 38 -0.52 -16.59 -2.00
C GLU A 38 -1.11 -15.20 -2.22
N ILE A 39 -0.29 -14.29 -2.74
CA ILE A 39 -0.71 -12.94 -3.08
C ILE A 39 -1.45 -13.00 -4.42
N LYS A 40 -2.66 -12.44 -4.47
CA LYS A 40 -3.54 -12.56 -5.65
C LYS A 40 -3.19 -11.55 -6.76
N GLY A 41 -2.59 -10.43 -6.39
CA GLY A 41 -2.24 -9.34 -7.28
C GLY A 41 -1.80 -8.12 -6.50
N MET A 42 -1.31 -7.11 -7.22
CA MET A 42 -0.80 -5.87 -6.62
C MET A 42 -1.66 -4.64 -6.93
N ASP A 43 -2.87 -4.84 -7.44
CA ASP A 43 -3.82 -3.76 -7.69
C ASP A 43 -4.71 -3.49 -6.46
N PRO A 44 -4.70 -2.27 -5.89
CA PRO A 44 -5.50 -1.94 -4.71
C PRO A 44 -7.00 -2.23 -4.80
N ILE A 45 -7.63 -2.12 -5.99
CA ILE A 45 -9.08 -2.31 -6.11
C ILE A 45 -9.51 -3.77 -5.88
N TYR A 46 -8.56 -4.71 -5.93
CA TYR A 46 -8.77 -6.14 -5.70
C TYR A 46 -8.21 -6.63 -4.36
N ALA A 47 -7.76 -5.72 -3.47
CA ALA A 47 -7.13 -6.04 -2.18
C ALA A 47 -8.12 -6.54 -1.11
N ASN A 48 -8.79 -7.67 -1.34
CA ASN A 48 -9.85 -8.20 -0.46
C ASN A 48 -9.39 -9.16 0.65
N ASP A 49 -8.09 -9.40 0.74
CA ASP A 49 -7.50 -10.24 1.80
C ASP A 49 -6.35 -9.50 2.49
N ARG A 50 -6.07 -9.90 3.73
CA ARG A 50 -5.06 -9.27 4.59
C ARG A 50 -3.64 -9.40 4.04
N TYR A 51 -3.31 -10.53 3.39
CA TYR A 51 -1.95 -10.79 2.94
C TYR A 51 -1.63 -9.93 1.73
N SER A 52 -2.49 -9.91 0.71
CA SER A 52 -2.38 -9.03 -0.44
C SER A 52 -2.38 -7.56 -0.01
N SER A 53 -3.28 -7.17 0.90
CA SER A 53 -3.34 -5.80 1.42
C SER A 53 -2.04 -5.33 2.07
N ASN A 54 -1.37 -6.20 2.85
CA ASN A 54 -0.11 -5.86 3.49
C ASN A 54 1.02 -5.65 2.47
N GLU A 55 1.07 -6.48 1.43
CA GLU A 55 2.08 -6.39 0.39
C GLU A 55 1.86 -5.16 -0.51
N ILE A 56 0.60 -4.88 -0.87
CA ILE A 56 0.20 -3.65 -1.59
C ILE A 56 0.55 -2.41 -0.74
N ALA A 57 0.32 -2.43 0.57
CA ALA A 57 0.63 -1.31 1.46
C ALA A 57 2.14 -0.98 1.57
N ARG A 58 3.03 -1.86 1.10
CA ARG A 58 4.47 -1.54 0.99
C ARG A 58 4.76 -0.60 -0.16
N ILE A 59 3.95 -0.67 -1.23
CA ILE A 59 4.15 0.04 -2.50
C ILE A 59 3.22 1.25 -2.60
N TYR A 60 1.99 1.15 -2.13
CA TYR A 60 0.99 2.20 -2.25
C TYR A 60 0.65 2.84 -0.90
N GLU A 61 0.18 4.07 -0.97
CA GLU A 61 -0.24 4.83 0.20
C GLU A 61 -1.63 5.43 0.00
N ARG A 62 -2.24 5.89 1.09
CA ARG A 62 -3.62 6.40 1.19
C ARG A 62 -3.63 7.70 1.96
N LEU A 63 -4.75 8.42 1.95
CA LEU A 63 -4.88 9.69 2.66
C LEU A 63 -4.61 9.54 4.16
N LEU A 64 -5.24 8.54 4.79
CA LEU A 64 -5.21 8.31 6.23
C LEU A 64 -4.70 6.91 6.57
N GLU A 65 -4.09 6.75 7.73
CA GLU A 65 -3.72 5.45 8.27
C GLU A 65 -4.11 5.34 9.74
N TYR A 66 -3.99 4.13 10.30
CA TYR A 66 -4.20 3.93 11.73
C TYR A 66 -2.90 4.10 12.49
N HIS A 67 -2.97 4.77 13.62
CA HIS A 67 -1.89 4.80 14.58
C HIS A 67 -1.72 3.41 15.20
N TYR A 68 -0.67 2.70 14.84
CA TYR A 68 -0.49 1.30 15.23
C TYR A 68 -0.14 1.12 16.73
N LEU A 69 0.44 2.13 17.38
CA LEU A 69 0.77 2.11 18.82
C LEU A 69 -0.28 2.75 19.75
N LYS A 70 -1.42 3.23 19.25
CA LYS A 70 -2.46 3.85 20.10
C LYS A 70 -3.66 2.91 20.28
N ARG A 71 -4.21 2.95 21.48
CA ARG A 71 -5.44 2.29 21.92
C ARG A 71 -6.30 3.32 22.68
N PRO A 72 -7.58 3.51 22.29
CA PRO A 72 -8.25 2.94 21.11
C PRO A 72 -7.58 3.33 19.79
N TYR A 73 -7.87 2.61 18.71
CA TYR A 73 -7.29 2.91 17.40
C TYR A 73 -7.71 4.31 16.94
N THR A 74 -6.73 5.12 16.56
CA THR A 74 -6.95 6.49 16.07
C THR A 74 -6.47 6.64 14.63
N LEU A 75 -7.24 7.36 13.82
CA LEU A 75 -6.80 7.75 12.48
C LEU A 75 -5.74 8.85 12.55
N VAL A 76 -4.73 8.74 11.70
CA VAL A 76 -3.66 9.73 11.54
C VAL A 76 -3.39 10.01 10.06
N PRO A 77 -2.85 11.20 9.72
CA PRO A 77 -2.55 11.55 8.34
C PRO A 77 -1.39 10.72 7.76
N ASN A 78 -1.55 10.15 6.55
CA ASN A 78 -0.46 9.50 5.83
C ASN A 78 -0.01 10.31 4.60
N LEU A 79 -0.84 10.40 3.55
CA LEU A 79 -0.62 11.30 2.41
C LEU A 79 -1.30 12.67 2.61
N ALA A 80 -2.28 12.77 3.51
CA ALA A 80 -2.79 14.06 3.96
C ALA A 80 -1.78 14.77 4.88
N GLU A 81 -1.72 16.09 4.82
CA GLU A 81 -0.90 16.92 5.72
C GLU A 81 -1.45 16.90 7.16
N SER A 82 -2.78 16.84 7.29
CA SER A 82 -3.52 16.82 8.55
C SER A 82 -4.83 16.04 8.37
N LEU A 83 -5.56 15.81 9.46
CA LEU A 83 -6.95 15.36 9.38
C LEU A 83 -7.77 16.43 8.65
N PRO A 84 -8.83 16.04 7.91
CA PRO A 84 -9.57 16.99 7.09
C PRO A 84 -10.31 18.02 7.94
N VAL A 85 -10.51 19.20 7.36
CA VAL A 85 -11.51 20.13 7.86
C VAL A 85 -12.88 19.58 7.49
N VAL A 86 -13.73 19.36 8.49
CA VAL A 86 -15.10 18.85 8.33
C VAL A 86 -16.06 20.02 8.49
N SER A 87 -17.01 20.17 7.57
CA SER A 87 -18.07 21.18 7.67
C SER A 87 -19.00 20.93 8.87
N GLU A 88 -19.71 21.97 9.31
CA GLU A 88 -20.64 21.91 10.45
C GLU A 88 -21.76 20.87 10.24
N ASP A 89 -22.21 20.69 9.00
CA ASP A 89 -23.20 19.68 8.64
C ASP A 89 -22.63 18.25 8.56
N GLY A 90 -21.32 18.06 8.69
CA GLY A 90 -20.65 16.76 8.63
C GLY A 90 -20.62 16.11 7.24
N MET A 91 -20.95 16.88 6.18
CA MET A 91 -21.07 16.37 4.81
C MET A 91 -19.87 16.69 3.93
N THR A 92 -19.10 17.74 4.22
CA THR A 92 -17.95 18.16 3.42
C THR A 92 -16.65 17.93 4.17
N TYR A 93 -15.69 17.27 3.50
CA TYR A 93 -14.37 16.95 4.02
C TYR A 93 -13.32 17.55 3.09
N THR A 94 -12.52 18.49 3.60
CA THR A 94 -11.43 19.12 2.85
C THR A 94 -10.08 18.63 3.35
N PHE A 95 -9.34 17.97 2.47
CA PHE A 95 -7.99 17.48 2.71
C PHE A 95 -6.95 18.37 2.04
N LYS A 96 -5.88 18.66 2.78
CA LYS A 96 -4.62 19.14 2.20
C LYS A 96 -3.68 17.94 2.02
N ILE A 97 -3.13 17.78 0.83
CA ILE A 97 -2.26 16.66 0.45
C ILE A 97 -0.81 17.11 0.58
N LYS A 98 0.04 16.23 1.10
CA LYS A 98 1.48 16.48 1.25
C LYS A 98 2.11 16.83 -0.09
N LYS A 99 2.82 17.94 -0.10
CA LYS A 99 3.63 18.39 -1.25
C LYS A 99 4.92 17.58 -1.36
N GLY A 100 5.42 17.45 -2.58
CA GLY A 100 6.72 16.80 -2.86
C GLY A 100 6.71 15.28 -2.69
N VAL A 101 5.54 14.64 -2.55
CA VAL A 101 5.42 13.18 -2.61
C VAL A 101 5.52 12.77 -4.08
N LEU A 102 6.45 11.88 -4.40
CA LEU A 102 6.66 11.39 -5.76
C LEU A 102 6.15 9.96 -5.91
N PHE A 103 5.59 9.64 -7.07
CA PHE A 103 5.46 8.24 -7.48
C PHE A 103 6.84 7.62 -7.71
N GLN A 104 6.89 6.30 -7.66
CA GLN A 104 8.08 5.54 -7.98
C GLN A 104 8.47 5.75 -9.46
N ASP A 105 9.78 5.79 -9.73
CA ASP A 105 10.30 5.83 -11.09
C ASP A 105 9.80 4.60 -11.85
N ASP A 106 9.17 4.80 -13.00
CA ASP A 106 8.59 3.74 -13.80
C ASP A 106 8.47 4.15 -15.27
N PRO A 107 8.66 3.23 -16.25
CA PRO A 107 8.48 3.53 -17.67
C PRO A 107 7.11 4.10 -18.04
N ALA A 108 6.08 3.98 -17.18
CA ALA A 108 4.80 4.65 -17.35
C ALA A 108 4.87 6.17 -17.40
N PHE A 109 5.84 6.76 -16.72
CA PHE A 109 6.01 8.20 -16.72
C PHE A 109 6.92 8.67 -17.84
N GLU A 110 6.75 9.93 -18.23
CA GLU A 110 7.64 10.59 -19.18
C GLU A 110 9.10 10.51 -18.70
N GLY A 111 9.99 10.04 -19.58
CA GLY A 111 11.41 9.82 -19.24
C GLY A 111 11.67 8.75 -18.18
N GLY A 112 10.67 7.96 -17.79
CA GLY A 112 10.78 6.92 -16.77
C GLY A 112 10.90 7.45 -15.33
N LYS A 113 10.60 8.73 -15.11
CA LYS A 113 10.74 9.42 -13.82
C LYS A 113 9.40 9.70 -13.19
N GLY A 114 9.23 9.25 -11.94
CA GLY A 114 7.98 9.43 -11.21
C GLY A 114 7.69 10.91 -10.98
N ARG A 115 6.46 11.32 -11.26
CA ARG A 115 6.01 12.71 -11.02
C ARG A 115 5.47 12.90 -9.61
N GLU A 116 5.21 14.15 -9.25
CA GLU A 116 4.55 14.50 -8.00
C GLU A 116 3.10 13.98 -7.97
N LEU A 117 2.72 13.44 -6.82
CA LEU A 117 1.35 13.11 -6.44
C LEU A 117 0.50 14.38 -6.35
N THR A 118 -0.72 14.29 -6.84
CA THR A 118 -1.69 15.40 -6.87
C THR A 118 -3.05 14.96 -6.34
N ALA A 119 -3.93 15.92 -6.07
CA ALA A 119 -5.32 15.67 -5.71
C ALA A 119 -6.08 14.91 -6.80
N GLU A 120 -5.75 15.13 -8.08
CA GLU A 120 -6.39 14.44 -9.21
C GLU A 120 -6.12 12.94 -9.21
N ASP A 121 -4.98 12.49 -8.66
CA ASP A 121 -4.68 11.06 -8.53
C ASP A 121 -5.66 10.35 -7.60
N PHE A 122 -6.08 11.03 -6.52
CA PHE A 122 -7.11 10.51 -5.64
C PHE A 122 -8.48 10.51 -6.29
N VAL A 123 -8.83 11.57 -7.03
CA VAL A 123 -10.07 11.62 -7.82
C VAL A 123 -10.13 10.45 -8.79
N TYR A 124 -9.04 10.22 -9.55
CA TYR A 124 -8.90 9.11 -10.47
C TYR A 124 -9.01 7.76 -9.76
N SER A 125 -8.28 7.56 -8.65
CA SER A 125 -8.28 6.29 -7.91
C SER A 125 -9.65 5.93 -7.34
N ILE A 126 -10.39 6.93 -6.83
CA ILE A 126 -11.76 6.75 -6.32
C ILE A 126 -12.73 6.44 -7.46
N LYS A 127 -12.62 7.14 -8.60
CA LYS A 127 -13.39 6.81 -9.82
C LYS A 127 -13.08 5.39 -10.31
N ARG A 128 -11.83 4.95 -10.22
CA ARG A 128 -11.40 3.61 -10.61
C ARG A 128 -12.01 2.53 -9.72
N LEU A 129 -12.10 2.79 -8.41
CA LEU A 129 -12.83 1.91 -7.50
C LEU A 129 -14.34 1.88 -7.81
N ALA A 130 -14.89 2.99 -8.30
CA ALA A 130 -16.29 3.10 -8.71
C ALA A 130 -16.59 2.56 -10.11
N ASP A 131 -15.57 2.32 -10.94
CA ASP A 131 -15.72 1.87 -12.32
C ASP A 131 -16.44 0.51 -12.38
N PRO A 132 -17.63 0.42 -13.00
CA PRO A 132 -18.40 -0.81 -13.08
C PRO A 132 -17.73 -1.90 -13.93
N LYS A 133 -16.84 -1.53 -14.87
CA LYS A 133 -16.09 -2.46 -15.72
C LYS A 133 -14.97 -3.16 -14.99
N LEU A 134 -14.41 -2.52 -13.96
CA LEU A 134 -13.33 -3.10 -13.17
C LEU A 134 -13.84 -4.03 -12.06
N GLN A 135 -15.11 -3.92 -11.67
CA GLN A 135 -15.72 -4.71 -10.60
C GLN A 135 -14.89 -4.68 -9.30
N GLY A 136 -14.48 -3.48 -8.87
CA GLY A 136 -13.67 -3.29 -7.67
C GLY A 136 -14.30 -3.91 -6.42
N LEU A 137 -13.56 -4.78 -5.74
CA LEU A 137 -14.09 -5.58 -4.61
C LEU A 137 -14.39 -4.74 -3.37
N GLY A 138 -13.88 -3.51 -3.33
CA GLY A 138 -14.11 -2.54 -2.26
C GLY A 138 -15.21 -1.52 -2.53
N TRP A 139 -15.97 -1.62 -3.63
CA TRP A 139 -16.95 -0.59 -4.03
C TRP A 139 -17.97 -0.27 -2.92
N TRP A 140 -18.40 -1.28 -2.15
CA TRP A 140 -19.33 -1.15 -1.03
C TRP A 140 -18.93 -0.09 0.01
N LEU A 141 -17.65 0.32 0.07
CA LEU A 141 -17.16 1.38 0.95
C LEU A 141 -17.70 2.76 0.59
N LEU A 142 -17.89 3.02 -0.69
CA LEU A 142 -18.23 4.34 -1.24
C LEU A 142 -19.63 4.39 -1.84
N ASP A 143 -20.27 3.22 -1.99
CA ASP A 143 -21.60 3.08 -2.53
C ASP A 143 -22.64 3.95 -1.78
N GLY A 144 -23.23 4.90 -2.50
CA GLY A 144 -24.21 5.85 -2.01
C GLY A 144 -23.67 6.89 -1.03
N LYS A 145 -22.34 7.03 -0.89
CA LYS A 145 -21.71 7.93 0.08
C LYS A 145 -21.37 9.29 -0.50
N ILE A 146 -20.74 9.32 -1.66
CA ILE A 146 -20.23 10.56 -2.29
C ILE A 146 -21.27 11.10 -3.28
N LYS A 147 -21.53 12.41 -3.20
CA LYS A 147 -22.52 13.09 -4.04
C LYS A 147 -22.15 13.01 -5.53
N GLY A 148 -23.04 12.45 -6.34
CA GLY A 148 -22.84 12.30 -7.79
C GLY A 148 -22.01 11.08 -8.22
N LEU A 149 -21.39 10.34 -7.29
CA LEU A 149 -20.48 9.24 -7.65
C LEU A 149 -21.24 8.00 -8.17
N ASN A 150 -22.38 7.69 -7.56
CA ASN A 150 -23.23 6.58 -8.00
C ASN A 150 -23.88 6.88 -9.34
N GLU A 151 -24.34 8.11 -9.54
CA GLU A 151 -24.91 8.58 -10.80
C GLU A 151 -23.88 8.51 -11.93
N TRP A 152 -22.63 8.94 -11.65
CA TRP A 152 -21.52 8.78 -12.58
C TRP A 152 -21.25 7.31 -12.90
N ARG A 153 -21.23 6.43 -11.89
CA ARG A 153 -21.01 4.99 -12.06
C ARG A 153 -22.08 4.37 -12.96
N ASP A 154 -23.35 4.63 -12.65
CA ASP A 154 -24.49 4.02 -13.36
C ASP A 154 -24.55 4.50 -14.82
N LYS A 155 -24.26 5.79 -15.06
CA LYS A 155 -24.11 6.34 -16.41
C LYS A 155 -22.99 5.65 -17.21
N ASN A 156 -21.90 5.23 -16.56
CA ASN A 156 -20.78 4.56 -17.22
C ASN A 156 -20.95 3.03 -17.31
N ALA A 157 -21.93 2.44 -16.63
CA ALA A 157 -22.21 0.99 -16.72
C ALA A 157 -22.60 0.56 -18.14
N GLU A 158 -23.33 1.43 -18.85
CA GLU A 158 -23.84 1.19 -20.21
C GLU A 158 -22.82 1.53 -21.32
N LYS A 159 -21.68 2.14 -20.98
CA LYS A 159 -20.66 2.55 -21.98
C LYS A 159 -19.61 1.46 -22.17
N ASP A 160 -18.98 1.39 -23.35
CA ASP A 160 -17.81 0.51 -23.56
C ASP A 160 -16.55 1.08 -22.91
N VAL A 161 -16.38 2.40 -22.95
CA VAL A 161 -15.25 3.13 -22.38
C VAL A 161 -15.75 4.10 -21.32
N VAL A 162 -15.18 4.00 -20.12
CA VAL A 162 -15.53 4.85 -18.99
C VAL A 162 -14.88 6.21 -19.13
N ASP A 163 -15.66 7.27 -18.94
CA ASP A 163 -15.17 8.64 -18.99
C ASP A 163 -14.71 9.10 -17.60
N TYR A 164 -13.41 8.97 -17.36
CA TYR A 164 -12.75 9.43 -16.14
C TYR A 164 -12.61 10.96 -16.06
N SER A 165 -12.81 11.70 -17.16
CA SER A 165 -12.70 13.16 -17.18
C SER A 165 -13.95 13.87 -16.65
N GLU A 166 -15.11 13.20 -16.69
CA GLU A 166 -16.37 13.75 -16.20
C GLU A 166 -16.28 14.15 -14.73
N ALA A 167 -16.63 15.40 -14.42
CA ALA A 167 -16.60 15.92 -13.06
C ALA A 167 -17.68 15.27 -12.19
N ILE A 168 -17.35 15.02 -10.92
CA ILE A 168 -18.29 14.48 -9.93
C ILE A 168 -18.48 15.54 -8.86
N GLU A 169 -19.74 15.88 -8.55
CA GLU A 169 -20.04 17.01 -7.68
C GLU A 169 -19.36 16.88 -6.30
N GLY A 170 -19.40 15.70 -5.71
CA GLY A 170 -18.85 15.41 -4.39
C GLY A 170 -17.43 14.86 -4.38
N LEU A 171 -16.70 14.88 -5.49
CA LEU A 171 -15.31 14.42 -5.55
C LEU A 171 -14.50 15.35 -6.44
N LYS A 172 -13.75 16.27 -5.82
CA LYS A 172 -13.08 17.36 -6.53
C LYS A 172 -11.65 17.57 -6.05
N ALA A 173 -10.73 17.70 -6.98
CA ALA A 173 -9.46 18.39 -6.75
C ALA A 173 -9.68 19.89 -7.00
N VAL A 174 -9.67 20.70 -5.94
CA VAL A 174 -9.85 22.16 -6.07
C VAL A 174 -8.58 22.81 -6.60
N ASP A 175 -7.43 22.24 -6.23
CA ASP A 175 -6.11 22.57 -6.74
C ASP A 175 -5.22 21.32 -6.65
N LYS A 176 -3.94 21.45 -7.02
CA LYS A 176 -2.96 20.33 -7.04
C LYS A 176 -2.87 19.56 -5.71
N HIS A 177 -3.11 20.21 -4.58
CA HIS A 177 -2.93 19.65 -3.23
C HIS A 177 -4.17 19.79 -2.34
N THR A 178 -5.33 20.13 -2.89
CA THR A 178 -6.58 20.24 -2.14
C THR A 178 -7.63 19.31 -2.72
N LEU A 179 -8.02 18.31 -1.93
CA LEU A 179 -9.05 17.33 -2.28
C LEU A 179 -10.29 17.55 -1.41
N VAL A 180 -11.45 17.65 -2.04
CA VAL A 180 -12.74 17.85 -1.38
C VAL A 180 -13.66 16.68 -1.68
N PHE A 181 -14.21 16.11 -0.60
CA PHE A 181 -15.33 15.18 -0.67
C PHE A 181 -16.60 15.87 -0.17
N GLN A 182 -17.70 15.68 -0.88
CA GLN A 182 -19.05 16.02 -0.41
C GLN A 182 -19.88 14.75 -0.38
N LEU A 183 -20.45 14.45 0.78
CA LEU A 183 -21.26 13.28 1.01
C LEU A 183 -22.75 13.57 0.74
N ASN A 184 -23.51 12.51 0.46
CA ASN A 184 -24.97 12.58 0.34
C ASN A 184 -25.67 12.85 1.68
N LYS A 185 -25.05 12.39 2.77
CA LYS A 185 -25.51 12.54 4.15
C LYS A 185 -24.34 12.43 5.12
N PRO A 186 -24.47 12.92 6.36
CA PRO A 186 -23.43 12.77 7.38
C PRO A 186 -23.09 11.29 7.60
N PHE A 187 -21.80 10.96 7.55
CA PHE A 187 -21.31 9.59 7.74
C PHE A 187 -20.01 9.59 8.56
N PRO A 188 -20.08 9.45 9.90
CA PRO A 188 -18.91 9.52 10.78
C PRO A 188 -17.80 8.52 10.43
N GLN A 189 -18.16 7.38 9.82
CA GLN A 189 -17.22 6.34 9.44
C GLN A 189 -16.47 6.64 8.13
N PHE A 190 -16.77 7.75 7.44
CA PHE A 190 -16.19 8.06 6.13
C PHE A 190 -14.65 8.08 6.14
N LEU A 191 -14.05 8.67 7.19
CA LEU A 191 -12.59 8.73 7.33
C LEU A 191 -11.95 7.35 7.47
N TYR A 192 -12.66 6.40 8.07
CA TYR A 192 -12.18 5.03 8.22
C TYR A 192 -12.18 4.30 6.87
N SER A 193 -13.16 4.58 5.99
CA SER A 193 -13.15 4.09 4.60
C SER A 193 -11.91 4.57 3.84
N LEU A 194 -11.50 5.83 4.02
CA LEU A 194 -10.30 6.42 3.40
C LEU A 194 -8.98 5.87 3.97
N ALA A 195 -9.05 5.12 5.06
CA ALA A 195 -7.93 4.42 5.67
C ALA A 195 -7.85 2.94 5.25
N MET A 196 -8.71 2.47 4.35
CA MET A 196 -8.71 1.07 3.89
C MET A 196 -7.81 0.87 2.65
N PRO A 197 -7.34 -0.37 2.39
CA PRO A 197 -6.47 -0.65 1.24
C PRO A 197 -7.08 -0.31 -0.13
N PHE A 198 -8.39 -0.43 -0.28
CA PHE A 198 -9.08 -0.14 -1.55
C PHE A 198 -8.98 1.32 -1.99
N THR A 199 -8.68 2.24 -1.06
CA THR A 199 -8.55 3.68 -1.32
C THR A 199 -7.10 4.13 -1.43
N PHE A 200 -6.17 3.19 -1.69
CA PHE A 200 -4.81 3.57 -2.06
C PHE A 200 -4.81 4.36 -3.37
N VAL A 201 -3.91 5.33 -3.46
CA VAL A 201 -3.74 6.15 -4.64
C VAL A 201 -2.89 5.43 -5.67
N VAL A 202 -3.32 5.46 -6.93
CA VAL A 202 -2.61 4.88 -8.09
C VAL A 202 -2.31 5.96 -9.12
N ALA A 203 -1.21 5.82 -9.85
CA ALA A 203 -0.87 6.71 -10.95
C ALA A 203 -1.69 6.35 -12.19
N LYS A 204 -2.43 7.33 -12.73
CA LYS A 204 -3.23 7.15 -13.95
C LYS A 204 -2.40 6.65 -15.13
N GLU A 205 -1.20 7.19 -15.30
CA GLU A 205 -0.27 6.86 -16.38
C GLU A 205 0.15 5.39 -16.33
N ALA A 206 0.40 4.86 -15.13
CA ALA A 206 0.74 3.45 -14.95
C ALA A 206 -0.45 2.55 -15.27
N VAL A 207 -1.65 2.91 -14.80
CA VAL A 207 -2.86 2.15 -15.12
C VAL A 207 -3.13 2.15 -16.62
N GLU A 208 -3.02 3.30 -17.29
CA GLU A 208 -3.26 3.42 -18.73
C GLU A 208 -2.21 2.67 -19.56
N LYS A 209 -0.93 2.74 -19.18
CA LYS A 209 0.14 2.03 -19.90
C LYS A 209 0.03 0.52 -19.79
N TYR A 210 -0.21 0.01 -18.58
CA TYR A 210 -0.20 -1.43 -18.32
C TYR A 210 -1.58 -2.07 -18.53
N GLY A 211 -2.66 -1.30 -18.48
CA GLY A 211 -4.02 -1.77 -18.67
C GLY A 211 -4.34 -2.94 -17.73
N LYS A 212 -4.73 -4.09 -18.31
CA LYS A 212 -5.02 -5.31 -17.54
C LYS A 212 -3.80 -5.84 -16.78
N GLU A 213 -2.59 -5.59 -17.26
CA GLU A 213 -1.35 -6.00 -16.60
C GLU A 213 -0.95 -5.08 -15.44
N PHE A 214 -1.69 -4.00 -15.16
CA PHE A 214 -1.39 -3.12 -14.03
C PHE A 214 -1.30 -3.87 -12.69
N LEU A 215 -2.11 -4.92 -12.51
CA LEU A 215 -2.04 -5.80 -11.33
C LEU A 215 -0.68 -6.50 -11.15
N ASN A 216 0.10 -6.61 -12.22
CA ASN A 216 1.44 -7.17 -12.26
C ASN A 216 2.54 -6.10 -12.29
N HIS A 217 2.21 -4.83 -12.51
CA HIS A 217 3.16 -3.72 -12.61
C HIS A 217 2.86 -2.63 -11.58
N PRO A 218 3.12 -2.91 -10.28
CA PRO A 218 2.69 -1.99 -9.25
C PRO A 218 3.59 -0.75 -9.18
N VAL A 219 2.96 0.42 -9.20
CA VAL A 219 3.61 1.74 -9.17
C VAL A 219 2.88 2.64 -8.20
N GLY A 220 3.50 2.90 -7.04
CA GLY A 220 2.89 3.70 -5.97
C GLY A 220 3.83 4.78 -5.44
N THR A 221 3.48 5.34 -4.28
CA THR A 221 4.24 6.39 -3.57
C THR A 221 4.93 5.88 -2.30
N GLY A 222 4.77 4.59 -2.00
CA GLY A 222 5.18 3.97 -0.74
C GLY A 222 6.69 3.76 -0.57
N PRO A 223 7.10 3.29 0.63
CA PRO A 223 8.50 3.16 1.04
C PRO A 223 9.29 2.12 0.26
N PHE A 224 8.61 1.15 -0.34
CA PHE A 224 9.25 0.05 -1.04
C PHE A 224 8.73 -0.11 -2.47
N MET A 225 9.60 -0.64 -3.31
CA MET A 225 9.29 -1.04 -4.69
C MET A 225 9.52 -2.53 -4.82
N LEU A 226 8.72 -3.20 -5.66
CA LEU A 226 8.99 -4.59 -5.99
C LEU A 226 10.30 -4.68 -6.80
N LYS A 227 11.21 -5.54 -6.38
CA LYS A 227 12.47 -5.77 -7.09
C LYS A 227 12.16 -6.34 -8.47
N GLY A 228 12.64 -5.65 -9.51
CA GLY A 228 12.34 -5.98 -10.91
C GLY A 228 11.01 -5.45 -11.42
N LYS A 229 10.22 -4.74 -10.60
CA LYS A 229 8.97 -4.02 -10.97
C LYS A 229 7.86 -4.86 -11.61
N VAL A 230 7.99 -6.19 -11.57
CA VAL A 230 6.99 -7.12 -12.13
C VAL A 230 6.62 -8.14 -11.07
N PHE A 231 5.35 -8.13 -10.69
CA PHE A 231 4.74 -9.16 -9.85
C PHE A 231 4.44 -10.38 -10.71
N LYS A 232 4.73 -11.55 -10.15
CA LYS A 232 4.39 -12.85 -10.73
C LYS A 232 3.69 -13.65 -9.66
N GLN A 233 2.44 -14.01 -9.91
CA GLN A 233 1.64 -14.78 -8.95
C GLN A 233 2.27 -16.14 -8.59
N THR A 234 3.05 -16.73 -9.50
CA THR A 234 3.76 -17.99 -9.28
C THR A 234 5.03 -17.86 -8.42
N SER A 235 5.48 -16.64 -8.14
CA SER A 235 6.68 -16.41 -7.33
C SER A 235 6.48 -16.88 -5.89
N LYS A 236 7.37 -17.75 -5.43
CA LYS A 236 7.42 -18.19 -4.03
C LYS A 236 8.13 -17.20 -3.09
N ARG A 237 8.71 -16.13 -3.65
CA ARG A 237 9.38 -15.06 -2.94
C ARG A 237 9.08 -13.72 -3.61
N LEU A 238 8.70 -12.73 -2.82
CA LEU A 238 8.63 -11.34 -3.22
C LEU A 238 9.81 -10.61 -2.57
N GLU A 239 10.60 -9.93 -3.38
CA GLU A 239 11.72 -9.11 -2.92
C GLU A 239 11.36 -7.65 -3.10
N TYR A 240 11.59 -6.86 -2.07
CA TYR A 240 11.35 -5.42 -2.09
C TYR A 240 12.66 -4.68 -1.90
N VAL A 241 12.79 -3.55 -2.59
CA VAL A 241 13.90 -2.61 -2.42
C VAL A 241 13.35 -1.28 -1.92
N LYS A 242 14.17 -0.54 -1.18
CA LYS A 242 13.80 0.81 -0.74
C LYS A 242 13.48 1.68 -1.97
N ASN A 243 12.38 2.42 -1.90
CA ASN A 243 12.07 3.44 -2.88
C ASN A 243 13.01 4.65 -2.68
N PRO A 244 13.90 4.98 -3.64
CA PRO A 244 14.86 6.06 -3.50
C PRO A 244 14.20 7.45 -3.46
N THR A 245 12.99 7.59 -4.01
CA THR A 245 12.24 8.85 -4.00
C THR A 245 11.35 8.99 -2.76
N PHE A 246 11.33 7.99 -1.88
CA PHE A 246 10.48 8.03 -0.69
C PHE A 246 10.95 9.09 0.30
N ARG A 247 9.99 9.88 0.75
CA ARG A 247 10.19 10.91 1.78
C ARG A 247 10.67 10.27 3.09
N LYS A 248 11.37 11.04 3.92
CA LYS A 248 11.70 10.61 5.28
C LYS A 248 10.41 10.43 6.08
N LYS A 249 10.12 9.20 6.52
CA LYS A 249 9.05 8.89 7.48
C LYS A 249 9.70 8.29 8.74
N VAL A 250 9.39 8.87 9.89
CA VAL A 250 9.93 8.45 11.18
C VAL A 250 8.94 7.55 11.91
N PHE A 251 9.46 6.71 12.80
CA PHE A 251 8.64 5.93 13.71
C PHE A 251 7.82 6.87 14.62
N PRO A 252 6.56 6.53 14.98
CA PRO A 252 5.70 7.35 15.81
C PRO A 252 6.34 7.70 17.15
N SER A 253 6.04 8.91 17.62
CA SER A 253 6.54 9.44 18.89
C SER A 253 5.64 9.20 20.08
N GLU A 254 4.43 8.72 19.82
CA GLU A 254 3.40 8.52 20.82
C GLU A 254 2.95 7.08 20.79
N ALA A 255 2.63 6.55 21.96
CA ALA A 255 2.12 5.20 22.13
C ALA A 255 1.23 5.16 23.37
N SER A 256 0.24 4.26 23.36
CA SER A 256 -0.47 3.87 24.58
C SER A 256 0.49 3.16 25.54
N GLU A 257 0.14 3.14 26.83
CA GLU A 257 0.99 2.61 27.91
C GLU A 257 1.62 1.24 27.58
N GLU A 258 0.83 0.31 27.05
CA GLU A 258 1.27 -1.04 26.68
C GLU A 258 2.33 -1.08 25.55
N PHE A 259 2.43 -0.02 24.74
CA PHE A 259 3.34 0.08 23.61
C PHE A 259 4.47 1.09 23.83
N LYS A 260 4.53 1.78 24.97
CA LYS A 260 5.65 2.67 25.32
C LYS A 260 7.04 2.05 25.17
N PRO A 261 7.27 0.76 25.49
CA PRO A 261 8.58 0.13 25.27
C PRO A 261 9.03 0.17 23.79
N MET A 262 8.10 0.23 22.84
CA MET A 262 8.41 0.30 21.40
C MET A 262 8.92 1.69 20.97
N LEU A 263 8.73 2.73 21.79
CA LEU A 263 9.23 4.09 21.52
C LEU A 263 10.74 4.24 21.79
N ALA A 264 11.37 3.26 22.45
CA ALA A 264 12.82 3.30 22.72
C ALA A 264 13.68 3.39 21.44
N ASP A 265 13.12 3.03 20.29
CA ASP A 265 13.77 3.05 18.97
C ASP A 265 13.24 4.14 18.02
N GLN A 266 12.45 5.09 18.54
CA GLN A 266 11.76 6.14 17.78
C GLN A 266 12.68 6.98 16.86
N GLU A 267 13.97 7.10 17.18
CA GLU A 267 14.96 7.84 16.39
C GLU A 267 15.91 6.94 15.58
N LYS A 268 15.83 5.61 15.75
CA LYS A 268 16.74 4.64 15.14
C LYS A 268 16.16 3.96 13.90
N ILE A 269 14.83 3.98 13.74
CA ILE A 269 14.12 3.28 12.68
C ILE A 269 13.53 4.29 11.69
N PHE A 270 14.12 4.34 10.49
CA PHE A 270 13.56 5.05 9.33
C PHE A 270 12.79 4.05 8.49
N LEU A 271 11.53 4.38 8.17
CA LEU A 271 10.71 3.60 7.23
C LEU A 271 11.05 3.98 5.79
#